data_AF-A0A963VMY5-F1
#
_entry.id   AF-A0A963VMY5-F1
#
_cell.length_a   1.000
_cell.length_b   1.000
_cell.length_c   1.000
_cell.angle_alpha   90.00
_cell.angle_beta   90.00
_cell.angle_gamma   90.00
#
_symmetry.space_group_name_H-M   'P 1'
#
loop_
_entity.id
_entity.type
_entity.pdbx_description
1 polymer ?
#
loop_
_entity_poly.entity_id
_entity_poly.type
_entity_poly.pdbx_seq_one_letter_code
_entity_poly.pdbx_strand_id
1 'polypeptide(L)'
;KKLFRWAALLLTTSRDGGVPPAVGTTAIVRGRLMELLAIECKLPEEQCDNAFVTGVFSLLDAMLGMPMDTALEAVALPDAVTSALLRQRGPLAPLLALCVACESGDDEAFARTAATLQLDNQQINWAHLQALAWAETMSA
;
A
#
# COMPACT_ATOMS: atom_id res chain seq x y z
N LYS A 1 -0.46 13.88 -6.89
CA LYS A 1 -1.00 14.16 -8.25
C LYS A 1 -1.52 12.84 -8.86
N LYS A 2 -2.78 12.81 -9.31
CA LYS A 2 -3.51 11.62 -9.81
C LYS A 2 -2.76 10.75 -10.82
N LEU A 3 -1.77 11.28 -11.53
CA LEU A 3 -0.96 10.56 -12.52
C LEU A 3 -0.23 9.33 -11.96
N PHE A 4 0.34 9.42 -10.75
CA PHE A 4 1.07 8.31 -10.14
C PHE A 4 0.17 7.16 -9.71
N ARG A 5 -1.06 7.47 -9.28
CA ARG A 5 -2.09 6.47 -8.97
C ARG A 5 -2.40 5.60 -10.19
N TRP A 6 -2.58 6.23 -11.36
CA TRP A 6 -2.84 5.52 -12.61
C TRP A 6 -1.62 4.76 -13.11
N ALA A 7 -0.41 5.29 -12.96
CA ALA A 7 0.82 4.55 -13.29
C ALA A 7 0.99 3.30 -12.42
N ALA A 8 0.75 3.41 -11.10
CA ALA A 8 0.79 2.30 -10.16
C ALA A 8 -0.20 1.20 -10.57
N LEU A 9 -1.44 1.59 -10.86
CA LEU A 9 -2.48 0.68 -11.31
C LEU A 9 -2.11 0.00 -12.63
N LEU A 10 -1.64 0.74 -13.63
CA LEU A 10 -1.22 0.18 -14.91
C LEU A 10 -0.10 -0.85 -14.75
N LEU A 11 0.91 -0.57 -13.92
CA LEU A 11 2.00 -1.53 -13.67
C LEU A 11 1.47 -2.85 -13.08
N THR A 12 0.50 -2.77 -12.17
CA THR A 12 -0.06 -3.97 -11.51
C THR A 12 -1.06 -4.75 -12.36
N THR A 13 -1.74 -4.11 -13.30
CA THR A 13 -2.77 -4.74 -14.15
C THR A 13 -2.25 -5.15 -15.53
N SER A 14 -1.03 -4.75 -15.89
CA SER A 14 -0.38 -5.13 -17.15
C SER A 14 -0.03 -6.62 -17.18
N ARG A 15 -0.80 -7.41 -17.94
CA ARG A 15 -0.58 -8.86 -18.10
C ARG A 15 0.68 -9.23 -18.88
N ASP A 16 1.20 -8.33 -19.72
CA ASP A 16 2.36 -8.60 -20.59
C ASP A 16 3.73 -8.40 -19.90
N GLY A 17 3.76 -7.94 -18.65
CA GLY A 17 5.00 -7.50 -17.96
C GLY A 17 5.73 -8.54 -17.10
N GLY A 18 5.25 -9.80 -17.02
CA GLY A 18 5.88 -10.84 -16.20
C GLY A 18 5.61 -10.74 -14.69
N VAL A 19 4.81 -9.77 -14.23
CA VAL A 19 4.38 -9.67 -12.83
C VAL A 19 3.44 -10.84 -12.50
N PRO A 20 3.72 -11.65 -11.46
CA PRO A 20 2.81 -12.72 -11.07
C PRO A 20 1.44 -12.13 -10.69
N PRO A 21 0.32 -12.65 -11.21
CA PRO A 21 -1.01 -12.09 -10.98
C PRO A 21 -1.35 -11.86 -9.51
N ALA A 22 -0.91 -12.77 -8.63
CA ALA A 22 -1.10 -12.65 -7.19
C ALA A 22 -0.40 -11.42 -6.58
N VAL A 23 0.82 -11.09 -7.01
CA VAL A 23 1.58 -9.93 -6.51
C VAL A 23 0.91 -8.63 -6.92
N GLY A 24 0.42 -8.56 -8.16
CA GLY A 24 -0.37 -7.42 -8.65
C GLY A 24 -1.64 -7.21 -7.82
N THR A 25 -2.41 -8.28 -7.59
CA THR A 25 -3.62 -8.21 -6.75
C THR A 25 -3.31 -7.78 -5.32
N THR A 26 -2.28 -8.35 -4.67
CA THR A 26 -1.88 -7.95 -3.31
C THR A 26 -1.51 -6.47 -3.26
N ALA A 27 -0.78 -5.95 -4.25
CA ALA A 27 -0.40 -4.54 -4.29
C ALA A 27 -1.60 -3.60 -4.42
N ILE A 28 -2.59 -3.97 -5.25
CA ILE A 28 -3.83 -3.20 -5.40
C ILE A 28 -4.63 -3.19 -4.09
N VAL A 29 -4.79 -4.35 -3.45
CA VAL A 29 -5.47 -4.48 -2.16
C VAL A 29 -4.76 -3.66 -1.10
N ARG A 30 -3.42 -3.79 -0.99
CA ARG A 30 -2.61 -3.06 -0.02
C ARG A 30 -2.69 -1.56 -0.23
N GLY A 31 -2.62 -1.09 -1.48
CA GLY A 31 -2.83 0.31 -1.84
C GLY A 31 -4.17 0.82 -1.36
N ARG A 32 -5.26 0.11 -1.67
CA ARG A 32 -6.60 0.51 -1.26
C ARG A 32 -6.79 0.48 0.25
N LEU A 33 -6.25 -0.52 0.93
CA LEU A 33 -6.28 -0.62 2.39
C LEU A 33 -5.56 0.57 3.04
N MET A 34 -4.33 0.88 2.59
CA MET A 34 -3.57 2.03 3.10
C MET A 34 -4.32 3.35 2.90
N GLU A 35 -4.99 3.55 1.77
CA GLU A 35 -5.82 4.73 1.51
C GLU A 35 -6.98 4.84 2.51
N LEU A 36 -7.70 3.75 2.74
CA LEU A 36 -8.85 3.72 3.66
C LEU A 36 -8.41 3.95 5.11
N LEU A 37 -7.30 3.34 5.54
CA LEU A 37 -6.74 3.55 6.88
C LEU A 37 -6.25 4.99 7.07
N ALA A 38 -5.65 5.60 6.04
CA ALA A 38 -5.28 7.01 6.08
C ALA A 38 -6.49 7.93 6.29
N ILE A 39 -7.64 7.59 5.69
CA ILE A 39 -8.92 8.29 5.89
C ILE A 39 -9.42 8.11 7.32
N GLU A 40 -9.39 6.89 7.87
CA GLU A 40 -9.75 6.61 9.27
C GLU A 40 -8.88 7.39 10.26
N CYS A 41 -7.57 7.52 9.96
CA CYS A 41 -6.62 8.34 10.70
C CYS A 41 -6.79 9.86 10.45
N LYS A 42 -7.74 10.28 9.62
CA LYS A 42 -8.04 11.69 9.27
C LYS A 42 -6.83 12.44 8.71
N LEU A 43 -5.99 11.74 7.94
CA LEU A 43 -4.87 12.38 7.26
C LEU A 43 -5.39 13.32 6.15
N PRO A 44 -4.59 14.33 5.76
CA PRO A 44 -4.93 15.18 4.62
C PRO A 44 -5.13 14.36 3.34
N GLU A 45 -6.00 14.83 2.44
CA GLU A 45 -6.31 14.14 1.17
C GLU A 45 -5.05 13.74 0.38
N GLU A 46 -4.05 14.62 0.33
CA GLU A 46 -2.77 14.33 -0.32
C GLU A 46 -2.03 13.13 0.31
N GLN A 47 -2.11 12.97 1.62
CA GLN A 47 -1.52 11.82 2.30
C GLN A 47 -2.32 10.54 2.08
N CYS A 48 -3.65 10.62 1.95
CA CYS A 48 -4.46 9.47 1.56
C CYS A 48 -4.11 8.98 0.15
N ASP A 49 -3.94 9.91 -0.80
CA ASP A 49 -3.44 9.62 -2.15
C ASP A 49 -2.04 8.98 -2.10
N ASN A 50 -1.13 9.54 -1.29
CA ASN A 50 0.22 8.98 -1.13
C ASN A 50 0.21 7.63 -0.40
N ALA A 51 -0.76 7.37 0.49
CA ALA A 51 -0.92 6.08 1.14
C ALA A 51 -1.30 4.99 0.12
N PHE A 52 -2.22 5.31 -0.80
CA PHE A 52 -2.52 4.42 -1.93
C PHE A 52 -1.27 4.08 -2.74
N VAL A 53 -0.52 5.09 -3.15
CA VAL A 53 0.71 4.91 -3.94
C VAL A 53 1.74 4.09 -3.17
N THR A 54 1.91 4.38 -1.87
CA THR A 54 2.83 3.63 -1.00
C THR A 54 2.46 2.15 -0.94
N GLY A 55 1.18 1.82 -0.77
CA GLY A 55 0.75 0.42 -0.70
C GLY A 55 0.99 -0.34 -2.00
N VAL A 56 0.68 0.27 -3.16
CA VAL A 56 0.95 -0.39 -4.46
C VAL A 56 2.44 -0.58 -4.69
N PHE A 57 3.24 0.47 -4.47
CA PHE A 57 4.69 0.44 -4.74
C PHE A 57 5.49 -0.34 -3.71
N SER A 58 4.91 -0.70 -2.56
CA SER A 58 5.58 -1.53 -1.55
C SER A 58 5.84 -2.98 -1.96
N LEU A 59 5.37 -3.39 -3.14
CA LEU A 59 5.69 -4.67 -3.77
C LEU A 59 6.44 -4.50 -5.10
N LEU A 60 6.92 -3.29 -5.42
CA LEU A 60 7.58 -3.02 -6.70
C LEU A 60 8.86 -3.86 -6.87
N ASP A 61 9.62 -4.06 -5.80
CA ASP A 61 10.78 -4.95 -5.76
C ASP A 61 10.44 -6.39 -6.15
N ALA A 62 9.35 -6.92 -5.58
CA ALA A 62 8.84 -8.26 -5.89
C ALA A 62 8.30 -8.36 -7.33
N MET A 63 7.69 -7.29 -7.85
CA MET A 63 7.21 -7.21 -9.23
C MET A 63 8.36 -7.19 -10.24
N LEU A 64 9.43 -6.45 -9.94
CA LEU A 64 10.56 -6.25 -10.85
C LEU A 64 11.72 -7.23 -10.63
N GLY A 65 11.69 -8.02 -9.54
CA GLY A 65 12.74 -8.98 -9.21
C GLY A 65 14.08 -8.32 -8.86
N MET A 66 14.06 -7.12 -8.28
CA MET A 66 15.25 -6.35 -7.92
C MET A 66 15.07 -5.63 -6.59
N PRO A 67 16.14 -5.21 -5.91
CA PRO A 67 16.05 -4.46 -4.65
C PRO A 67 15.18 -3.19 -4.75
N MET A 68 14.42 -2.89 -3.68
CA MET A 68 13.47 -1.76 -3.64
C MET A 68 14.13 -0.40 -3.91
N ASP A 69 15.35 -0.18 -3.42
CA ASP A 69 16.10 1.05 -3.68
C ASP A 69 16.33 1.24 -5.19
N THR A 70 16.77 0.20 -5.87
CA THR A 70 17.00 0.16 -7.32
C THR A 70 15.67 0.30 -8.08
N ALA A 71 14.62 -0.38 -7.64
CA ALA A 71 13.29 -0.30 -8.25
C ALA A 71 12.73 1.13 -8.26
N LEU A 72 12.98 1.89 -7.19
CA LEU A 72 12.52 3.27 -7.05
C LEU A 72 13.36 4.29 -7.82
N GLU A 73 14.59 3.99 -8.24
CA GLU A 73 15.39 4.91 -9.07
C GLU A 73 14.72 5.21 -10.43
N ALA A 74 13.94 4.25 -10.94
CA ALA A 74 13.22 4.39 -12.20
C ALA A 74 11.95 5.26 -12.09
N VAL A 75 11.52 5.64 -10.87
CA VAL A 75 10.22 6.28 -10.63
C VAL A 75 10.37 7.49 -9.70
N ALA A 76 10.02 8.68 -10.19
CA ALA A 76 10.00 9.89 -9.37
C ALA A 76 8.78 9.92 -8.44
N LEU A 77 8.89 9.37 -7.23
CA LEU A 77 7.83 9.37 -6.22
C LEU A 77 7.95 10.54 -5.22
N PRO A 78 6.85 10.98 -4.58
CA PRO A 78 6.89 11.96 -3.51
C PRO A 78 7.76 11.50 -2.33
N ASP A 79 8.46 12.44 -1.68
CA ASP A 79 9.36 12.15 -0.55
C ASP A 79 8.69 11.38 0.59
N ALA A 80 7.41 11.64 0.85
CA ALA A 80 6.64 10.92 1.87
C ALA A 80 6.51 9.43 1.56
N VAL A 81 6.34 9.09 0.28
CA VAL A 81 6.25 7.69 -0.21
C VAL A 81 7.61 7.03 -0.12
N THR A 82 8.65 7.65 -0.70
CA THR A 82 10.02 7.11 -0.69
C THR A 82 10.55 6.94 0.74
N SER A 83 10.24 7.86 1.65
CA SER A 83 10.62 7.76 3.07
C SER A 83 9.95 6.60 3.78
N ALA A 84 8.69 6.31 3.47
CA ALA A 84 7.99 5.17 4.04
C ALA A 84 8.54 3.84 3.51
N LEU A 85 8.74 3.75 2.19
CA LEU A 85 9.21 2.53 1.52
C LEU A 85 10.65 2.17 1.87
N LEU A 86 11.59 3.12 1.79
CA LEU A 86 13.02 2.85 1.96
C LEU A 86 13.51 3.01 3.39
N ARG A 87 12.90 3.92 4.15
CA ARG A 87 13.42 4.33 5.47
C ARG A 87 12.48 3.99 6.62
N GLN A 88 11.28 3.47 6.33
CA GLN A 88 10.23 3.19 7.31
C GLN A 88 9.93 4.41 8.20
N ARG A 89 9.86 5.60 7.58
CA ARG A 89 9.65 6.88 8.26
C ARG A 89 8.44 7.65 7.73
N GLY A 90 7.94 8.54 8.57
CA GLY A 90 6.84 9.45 8.25
C GLY A 90 5.47 8.81 8.48
N PRO A 91 4.40 9.56 8.17
CA PRO A 91 3.03 9.17 8.51
C PRO A 91 2.53 7.91 7.77
N LEU A 92 3.14 7.57 6.63
CA LEU A 92 2.74 6.42 5.83
C LEU A 92 3.41 5.11 6.28
N ALA A 93 4.51 5.18 7.02
CA ALA A 93 5.23 4.01 7.52
C ALA A 93 4.41 3.14 8.49
N PRO A 94 3.73 3.68 9.52
CA PRO A 94 2.89 2.84 10.39
C PRO A 94 1.69 2.24 9.66
N LEU A 95 1.14 2.94 8.67
CA LEU A 95 0.07 2.41 7.81
C LEU A 95 0.56 1.20 6.99
N LEU A 96 1.74 1.32 6.38
CA LEU A 96 2.36 0.22 5.63
C LEU A 96 2.66 -0.97 6.54
N ALA A 97 3.21 -0.71 7.72
CA ALA A 97 3.52 -1.75 8.71
C ALA A 97 2.26 -2.50 9.17
N LEU A 98 1.14 -1.79 9.40
CA LEU A 98 -0.13 -2.43 9.75
C LEU A 98 -0.62 -3.34 8.61
N CYS A 99 -0.57 -2.89 7.36
CA CYS A 99 -1.00 -3.70 6.22
C CYS A 99 -0.15 -4.97 6.06
N VAL A 100 1.18 -4.85 6.20
CA VAL A 100 2.09 -6.01 6.15
C VAL A 100 1.82 -6.98 7.31
N ALA A 101 1.50 -6.48 8.50
CA ALA A 101 1.13 -7.33 9.63
C ALA A 101 -0.18 -8.10 9.37
N CYS A 102 -1.19 -7.43 8.79
CA CYS A 102 -2.45 -8.06 8.38
C CYS A 102 -2.23 -9.23 7.40
N GLU A 103 -1.29 -9.08 6.47
CA GLU A 103 -1.02 -10.07 5.43
C GLU A 103 -0.14 -11.23 5.90
N SER A 104 0.81 -10.96 6.81
CA SER A 104 1.74 -11.96 7.34
C SER A 104 1.21 -12.75 8.54
N GLY A 105 0.13 -12.28 9.18
CA GLY A 105 -0.41 -12.88 10.40
C GLY A 105 0.45 -12.61 11.64
N ASP A 106 1.27 -11.55 11.62
CA ASP A 106 2.05 -11.12 12.77
C ASP A 106 1.16 -10.33 13.76
N ASP A 107 0.55 -11.06 14.70
CA ASP A 107 -0.37 -10.50 15.71
C ASP A 107 0.31 -9.43 16.58
N GLU A 108 1.62 -9.56 16.86
CA GLU A 108 2.34 -8.62 17.71
C GLU A 108 2.58 -7.30 16.95
N ALA A 109 3.03 -7.38 15.70
CA ALA A 109 3.16 -6.21 14.84
C ALA A 109 1.82 -5.54 14.57
N PHE A 110 0.76 -6.33 14.36
CA PHE A 110 -0.60 -5.83 14.19
C PHE A 110 -1.05 -5.02 15.41
N ALA A 111 -0.96 -5.61 16.61
CA ALA A 111 -1.38 -4.95 17.84
C ALA A 111 -0.60 -3.65 18.11
N ARG A 112 0.73 -3.67 17.91
CA ARG A 112 1.58 -2.48 18.10
C ARG A 112 1.24 -1.36 17.11
N THR A 113 1.07 -1.70 15.84
CA THR A 113 0.81 -0.70 14.77
C THR A 113 -0.61 -0.16 14.83
N ALA A 114 -1.61 -1.00 15.12
CA ALA A 114 -2.99 -0.57 15.37
C ALA A 114 -3.06 0.41 16.54
N ALA A 115 -2.38 0.11 17.67
CA ALA A 115 -2.30 1.01 18.81
C ALA A 115 -1.61 2.34 18.47
N THR A 116 -0.53 2.30 17.68
CA THR A 116 0.19 3.50 17.22
C THR A 116 -0.70 4.41 16.36
N LEU A 117 -1.51 3.82 15.50
CA LEU A 117 -2.45 4.52 14.63
C LEU A 117 -3.77 4.90 15.32
N GLN A 118 -3.98 4.45 16.56
CA GLN A 118 -5.22 4.62 17.32
C GLN A 118 -6.45 4.08 16.58
N LEU A 119 -6.27 2.96 15.88
CA LEU A 119 -7.33 2.27 15.15
C LEU A 119 -7.80 1.05 15.95
N ASP A 120 -9.11 0.84 15.99
CA ASP A 120 -9.68 -0.39 16.52
C ASP A 120 -9.77 -1.50 15.46
N ASN A 121 -9.97 -2.73 15.92
CA ASN A 121 -10.06 -3.89 15.04
C ASN A 121 -11.24 -3.81 14.06
N GLN A 122 -12.32 -3.12 14.43
CA GLN A 122 -13.49 -2.98 13.57
C GLN A 122 -13.17 -2.07 12.38
N GLN A 123 -12.53 -0.93 12.61
CA GLN A 123 -12.07 -0.01 11.56
C GLN A 123 -11.12 -0.73 10.59
N ILE A 124 -10.15 -1.46 11.13
CA ILE A 124 -9.15 -2.17 10.30
C ILE A 124 -9.80 -3.27 9.47
N ASN A 125 -10.63 -4.11 10.08
CA ASN A 125 -11.32 -5.20 9.38
C ASN A 125 -12.27 -4.67 8.29
N TRP A 126 -13.02 -3.60 8.59
CA TRP A 126 -13.93 -2.98 7.63
C TRP A 126 -13.17 -2.38 6.44
N ALA A 127 -12.08 -1.66 6.69
CA ALA A 127 -11.22 -1.14 5.63
C ALA A 127 -10.62 -2.26 4.77
N HIS A 128 -10.20 -3.37 5.37
CA HIS A 128 -9.64 -4.52 4.66
C HIS A 128 -10.68 -5.20 3.76
N LEU A 129 -11.89 -5.46 4.27
CA LEU A 129 -12.98 -6.05 3.47
C LEU A 129 -13.36 -5.15 2.28
N GLN A 130 -13.41 -3.83 2.48
CA GLN A 130 -13.64 -2.89 1.39
C GLN A 130 -12.52 -2.90 0.35
N ALA A 131 -11.26 -3.01 0.78
CA ALA A 131 -10.11 -3.06 -0.12
C ALA A 131 -10.14 -4.32 -1.00
N LEU A 132 -10.48 -5.47 -0.41
CA LEU A 132 -10.66 -6.74 -1.12
C LEU A 132 -11.79 -6.65 -2.15
N ALA A 133 -12.99 -6.22 -1.72
CA ALA A 133 -14.14 -6.08 -2.60
C ALA A 133 -13.88 -5.11 -3.76
N TRP A 134 -13.15 -4.01 -3.50
CA TRP A 134 -12.77 -3.07 -4.54
C TRP A 134 -11.79 -3.68 -5.55
N ALA A 135 -10.79 -4.43 -5.09
CA ALA A 135 -9.82 -5.06 -5.98
C ALA A 135 -10.45 -6.09 -6.94
N GLU A 136 -11.51 -6.78 -6.50
CA GLU A 136 -12.29 -7.67 -7.37
C GLU A 136 -12.92 -6.92 -8.55
N THR A 137 -13.42 -5.69 -8.33
CA THR A 137 -13.99 -4.85 -9.41
C THR A 137 -12.95 -4.36 -10.42
N MET A 138 -11.67 -4.36 -10.06
CA MET A 138 -10.56 -3.93 -10.92
C MET A 138 -9.96 -5.10 -11.73
N SER A 139 -10.27 -6.34 -11.35
CA SER A 139 -9.77 -7.57 -11.97
C SER A 139 -10.75 -8.18 -12.98
N ALA A 140 -11.98 -7.65 -13.03
CA ALA A 140 -13.06 -8.02 -13.95
C ALA A 140 -12.97 -7.23 -15.27
#